data_AF-A0A330M579-F1
#
_entry.id   AF-A0A330M579-F1
#
_cell.length_a   1.000
_cell.length_b   1.000
_cell.length_c   1.000
_cell.angle_alpha   90.00
_cell.angle_beta   90.00
_cell.angle_gamma   90.00
#
_symmetry.space_group_name_H-M   'P 1'
#
loop_
_entity.id
_entity.type
_entity.pdbx_description
1 polymer ?
#
loop_
_entity_poly.entity_id
_entity_poly.type
_entity_poly.pdbx_seq_one_letter_code
_entity_poly.pdbx_strand_id
1 'polypeptide(L)'
;MINGIRVFDTVLDGRNIKDTVSRNAADFWKPFCKSAGWKFSHERVHSLSDLEYFFSKKIKEDIIIFSGHGNENGFYLSNGECFSGEELTKFPNKNHGKIVIFSSCLIGKNKELTEKLKLYFNSQILISYRHLMYDRFCFLNESILLTSMDHFFKKGKSSFTETDFENFQFETEFMKNMNEKYVKLHPMVMT
;
A
#
# COMPACT_ATOMS: atom_id res chain seq x y z
N MET A 1 7.58 11.33 12.92
CA MET A 1 6.11 11.28 13.15
C MET A 1 5.45 11.26 11.79
N ILE A 2 4.42 10.44 11.60
CA ILE A 2 3.67 10.38 10.35
C ILE A 2 2.80 11.63 10.21
N ASN A 3 2.99 12.39 9.14
CA ASN A 3 2.21 13.59 8.84
C ASN A 3 0.85 13.26 8.20
N GLY A 4 0.77 12.19 7.41
CA GLY A 4 -0.46 11.81 6.74
C GLY A 4 -0.34 10.62 5.80
N ILE A 5 -1.51 10.15 5.35
CA ILE A 5 -1.69 9.01 4.45
C ILE A 5 -2.51 9.46 3.23
N ARG A 6 -1.98 9.16 2.04
CA ARG A 6 -2.65 9.26 0.74
C ARG A 6 -3.08 7.86 0.31
N VAL A 7 -4.37 7.66 0.08
CA VAL A 7 -4.89 6.39 -0.46
C VAL A 7 -5.31 6.58 -1.91
N PHE A 8 -4.78 5.74 -2.80
CA PHE A 8 -5.26 5.56 -4.17
C PHE A 8 -6.08 4.28 -4.21
N ASP A 9 -7.38 4.41 -4.43
CA ASP A 9 -8.35 3.32 -4.38
C ASP A 9 -8.84 2.94 -5.79
N THR A 10 -8.98 1.64 -6.07
CA THR A 10 -9.50 1.15 -7.35
C THR A 10 -10.60 0.10 -7.18
N VAL A 11 -11.59 0.17 -8.08
CA VAL A 11 -12.69 -0.79 -8.18
C VAL A 11 -12.79 -1.21 -9.64
N LEU A 12 -12.63 -2.50 -9.95
CA LEU A 12 -12.63 -2.97 -11.34
C LEU A 12 -14.03 -2.82 -11.97
N ASP A 13 -14.13 -2.01 -13.02
CA ASP A 13 -15.36 -1.78 -13.76
C ASP A 13 -15.65 -2.95 -14.71
N GLY A 14 -16.38 -3.97 -14.24
CA GLY A 14 -16.72 -5.17 -15.03
C GLY A 14 -18.23 -5.43 -15.14
N ARG A 15 -18.73 -5.70 -16.36
CA ARG A 15 -20.15 -6.05 -16.63
C ARG A 15 -20.68 -7.27 -15.84
N ASN A 16 -19.79 -8.11 -15.32
CA ASN A 16 -20.11 -9.33 -14.55
C ASN A 16 -19.37 -9.44 -13.20
N ILE A 17 -18.63 -8.41 -12.79
CA ILE A 17 -17.93 -8.41 -11.50
C ILE A 17 -18.69 -7.44 -10.61
N LYS A 18 -19.51 -7.97 -9.70
CA LYS A 18 -20.08 -7.19 -8.58
C LYS A 18 -18.96 -6.85 -7.58
N ASP A 19 -17.95 -6.12 -8.02
CA ASP A 19 -16.94 -5.52 -7.14
C ASP A 19 -17.39 -4.14 -6.63
N THR A 20 -18.65 -3.80 -6.84
CA THR A 20 -19.19 -2.46 -6.62
C THR A 20 -19.56 -2.17 -5.16
N VAL A 21 -19.31 -3.07 -4.19
CA VAL A 21 -19.99 -2.99 -2.88
C VAL A 21 -19.12 -3.23 -1.63
N SER A 22 -17.84 -3.62 -1.72
CA SER A 22 -17.07 -3.96 -0.50
C SER A 22 -15.75 -3.21 -0.26
N ARG A 23 -15.20 -2.52 -1.27
CA ARG A 23 -13.96 -1.76 -1.12
C ARG A 23 -14.21 -0.34 -0.65
N ASN A 24 -14.16 -0.18 0.67
CA ASN A 24 -14.28 1.12 1.33
C ASN A 24 -12.99 1.46 2.08
N ALA A 25 -11.86 1.50 1.37
CA ALA A 25 -10.59 1.95 1.93
C ALA A 25 -10.75 3.33 2.62
N ALA A 26 -11.56 4.22 2.04
CA ALA A 26 -11.90 5.51 2.64
C ALA A 26 -12.65 5.38 3.98
N ASP A 27 -13.62 4.47 4.09
CA ASP A 27 -14.42 4.30 5.31
C ASP A 27 -13.58 3.76 6.47
N PHE A 28 -12.52 3.00 6.18
CA PHE A 28 -11.56 2.57 7.18
C PHE A 28 -10.52 3.68 7.48
N TRP A 29 -9.80 4.14 6.47
CA TRP A 29 -8.62 4.99 6.66
C TRP A 29 -8.98 6.39 7.15
N LYS A 30 -10.14 6.95 6.77
CA LYS A 30 -10.57 8.28 7.21
C LYS A 30 -10.74 8.35 8.74
N PRO A 31 -11.58 7.52 9.38
CA PRO A 31 -11.71 7.53 10.83
C PRO A 31 -10.42 7.07 11.53
N PHE A 32 -9.68 6.11 10.97
CA PHE A 32 -8.42 5.66 11.56
C PHE A 32 -7.39 6.79 11.64
N CYS A 33 -7.11 7.47 10.53
CA CYS A 33 -6.18 8.59 10.49
C CYS A 33 -6.61 9.74 11.41
N LYS A 34 -7.92 10.02 11.47
CA LYS A 34 -8.47 11.02 12.39
C LYS A 34 -8.14 10.67 13.84
N SER A 35 -8.31 9.41 14.24
CA SER A 35 -7.99 8.93 15.59
C SER A 35 -6.48 8.94 15.87
N ALA A 36 -5.66 8.60 14.88
CA ALA A 36 -4.20 8.60 14.99
C ALA A 36 -3.57 10.02 14.96
N GLY A 37 -4.35 11.05 14.60
CA GLY A 37 -3.86 12.42 14.44
C GLY A 37 -3.11 12.65 13.12
N TRP A 38 -3.28 11.78 12.13
CA TRP A 38 -2.65 11.87 10.81
C TRP A 38 -3.58 12.55 9.80
N LYS A 39 -3.02 13.32 8.86
CA LYS A 39 -3.80 13.83 7.73
C LYS A 39 -4.23 12.67 6.83
N PHE A 40 -5.42 12.78 6.27
CA PHE A 40 -5.96 11.79 5.36
C PHE A 40 -6.38 12.42 4.05
N SER A 41 -6.06 11.76 2.95
CA SER A 41 -6.58 12.12 1.66
C SER A 41 -6.72 10.88 0.78
N HIS A 42 -7.73 10.90 -0.08
CA HIS A 42 -8.17 9.73 -0.81
C HIS A 42 -8.57 10.13 -2.23
N GLU A 43 -8.10 9.35 -3.20
CA GLU A 43 -8.42 9.51 -4.60
C GLU A 43 -8.85 8.16 -5.16
N ARG A 44 -9.94 8.15 -5.93
CA ARG A 44 -10.31 6.98 -6.73
C ARG A 44 -9.64 7.10 -8.09
N VAL A 45 -8.93 6.06 -8.49
CA VAL A 45 -8.09 6.07 -9.70
C VAL A 45 -8.74 5.19 -10.75
N HIS A 46 -9.02 5.75 -11.92
CA HIS A 46 -9.65 5.01 -13.00
C HIS A 46 -8.66 4.51 -14.03
N SER A 47 -7.60 5.29 -14.32
CA SER A 47 -6.64 5.03 -15.41
C SER A 47 -5.20 5.42 -15.06
N LEU A 48 -4.24 5.00 -15.90
CA LEU A 48 -2.84 5.38 -15.77
C LEU A 48 -2.64 6.88 -15.92
N SER A 49 -3.45 7.54 -16.76
CA SER A 49 -3.46 9.00 -16.90
C SER A 49 -3.88 9.71 -15.62
N ASP A 50 -4.77 9.12 -14.81
CA ASP A 50 -5.10 9.67 -13.49
C ASP A 50 -3.90 9.58 -12.55
N LEU A 51 -3.22 8.44 -12.51
CA LEU A 51 -1.99 8.28 -11.72
C LEU A 51 -0.92 9.27 -12.15
N GLU A 52 -0.71 9.43 -13.46
CA GLU A 52 0.23 10.41 -14.02
C GLU A 52 -0.12 11.83 -13.54
N TYR A 53 -1.39 12.20 -13.62
CA TYR A 53 -1.87 13.50 -13.14
C TYR A 53 -1.62 13.68 -11.63
N PHE A 54 -1.94 12.68 -10.81
CA PHE A 54 -1.71 12.76 -9.37
C PHE A 54 -0.22 12.83 -9.03
N PHE A 55 0.63 12.07 -9.71
CA PHE A 55 2.08 12.09 -9.51
C PHE A 55 2.78 13.30 -10.11
N SER A 56 2.15 13.99 -11.06
CA SER A 56 2.60 15.29 -11.55
C SER A 56 2.62 16.36 -10.45
N LYS A 57 1.93 16.11 -9.32
CA LYS A 57 1.91 16.95 -8.14
C LYS A 57 2.69 16.30 -7.01
N LYS A 58 3.25 17.13 -6.12
CA LYS A 58 3.90 16.66 -4.90
C LYS A 58 2.83 16.23 -3.89
N ILE A 59 2.79 14.95 -3.57
CA ILE A 59 1.97 14.37 -2.51
C ILE A 59 2.54 14.84 -1.17
N LYS A 60 1.69 15.47 -0.34
CA LYS A 60 2.10 16.08 0.93
C LYS A 60 2.19 15.05 2.05
N GLU A 61 1.41 13.98 1.95
CA GLU A 61 1.37 12.87 2.88
C GLU A 61 2.66 12.04 2.80
N ASP A 62 3.11 11.46 3.93
CA ASP A 62 4.35 10.69 3.98
C ASP A 62 4.18 9.28 3.42
N ILE A 63 2.96 8.75 3.52
CA ILE A 63 2.61 7.38 3.11
C ILE A 63 1.67 7.43 1.92
N ILE A 64 1.94 6.57 0.94
CA ILE A 64 1.08 6.31 -0.21
C ILE A 64 0.62 4.86 -0.11
N ILE A 65 -0.70 4.65 -0.14
CA ILE A 65 -1.32 3.32 -0.14
C ILE A 65 -2.06 3.13 -1.46
N PHE A 66 -1.71 2.09 -2.20
CA PHE A 66 -2.46 1.59 -3.34
C PHE A 66 -3.41 0.51 -2.84
N SER A 67 -4.70 0.82 -2.75
CA SER A 67 -5.74 -0.09 -2.30
C SER A 67 -6.56 -0.53 -3.50
N GLY A 68 -6.55 -1.83 -3.78
CA GLY A 68 -7.10 -2.29 -5.04
C GLY A 68 -6.61 -3.67 -5.45
N HIS A 69 -6.96 -4.05 -6.68
CA HIS A 69 -6.58 -5.35 -7.22
C HIS A 69 -5.13 -5.35 -7.66
N GLY A 70 -4.47 -6.49 -7.49
CA GLY A 70 -3.13 -6.69 -7.98
C GLY A 70 -2.85 -8.15 -8.24
N ASN A 71 -1.78 -8.39 -8.97
CA ASN A 71 -1.18 -9.71 -9.12
C ASN A 71 0.35 -9.58 -9.25
N GLU A 72 1.03 -10.64 -9.69
CA GLU A 72 2.48 -10.59 -9.94
C GLU A 72 2.90 -9.59 -11.05
N ASN A 73 1.96 -9.08 -11.85
CA ASN A 73 2.24 -8.14 -12.96
C ASN A 73 2.07 -6.67 -12.56
N GLY A 74 1.38 -6.36 -11.45
CA GLY A 74 1.17 -4.97 -11.03
C GLY A 74 -0.15 -4.69 -10.32
N PHE A 75 -0.45 -3.40 -10.21
CA PHE A 75 -1.65 -2.86 -9.58
C PHE A 75 -2.69 -2.48 -10.64
N TYR A 76 -3.89 -3.07 -10.57
CA TYR A 76 -4.94 -2.81 -11.54
C TYR A 76 -5.79 -1.59 -11.19
N LEU A 77 -6.04 -0.79 -12.22
CA LEU A 77 -6.86 0.41 -12.18
C LEU A 77 -8.29 0.09 -12.58
N SER A 78 -9.22 1.00 -12.29
CA SER A 78 -10.65 0.71 -12.44
C SER A 78 -11.03 0.36 -13.88
N ASN A 79 -10.36 0.94 -14.88
CA ASN A 79 -10.54 0.63 -16.31
C ASN A 79 -9.86 -0.67 -16.79
N GLY A 80 -9.15 -1.39 -15.90
CA GLY A 80 -8.42 -2.62 -16.21
C GLY A 80 -6.97 -2.41 -16.66
N GLU A 81 -6.48 -1.17 -16.80
CA GLU A 81 -5.06 -0.91 -16.99
C GLU A 81 -4.25 -1.39 -15.78
N CYS A 82 -2.99 -1.77 -16.01
CA CYS A 82 -2.10 -2.27 -14.97
C CYS A 82 -0.95 -1.29 -14.79
N PHE A 83 -0.78 -0.78 -13.57
CA PHE A 83 0.43 -0.09 -13.15
C PHE A 83 1.51 -1.15 -12.86
N SER A 84 2.26 -1.46 -13.91
CA SER A 84 3.23 -2.56 -13.99
C SER A 84 4.67 -2.10 -13.76
N GLY A 85 4.87 -0.79 -13.63
CA GLY A 85 6.17 -0.18 -13.50
C GLY A 85 6.83 0.14 -14.86
N GLU A 86 6.32 -0.36 -15.99
CA GLU A 86 6.80 0.04 -17.32
C GLU A 86 6.55 1.53 -17.60
N GLU A 87 5.50 2.08 -16.99
CA GLU A 87 5.05 3.45 -17.17
C GLU A 87 5.90 4.46 -16.39
N LEU A 88 6.76 3.99 -15.47
CA LEU A 88 7.52 4.84 -14.54
C LEU A 88 8.44 5.84 -15.22
N THR A 89 8.96 5.49 -16.41
CA THR A 89 9.80 6.41 -17.21
C THR A 89 9.05 7.63 -17.72
N LYS A 90 7.71 7.55 -17.81
CA LYS A 90 6.82 8.63 -18.23
C LYS A 90 6.37 9.48 -17.03
N PHE A 91 6.37 8.91 -15.83
CA PHE A 91 5.83 9.58 -14.65
C PHE A 91 6.82 10.58 -14.05
N PRO A 92 6.35 11.79 -13.65
CA PRO A 92 7.22 12.78 -13.03
C PRO A 92 7.77 12.32 -11.69
N ASN A 93 9.07 12.49 -11.53
CA ASN A 93 9.73 12.11 -10.29
C ASN A 93 9.64 13.21 -9.21
N LYS A 94 8.46 13.35 -8.59
CA LYS A 94 8.16 14.37 -7.57
C LYS A 94 7.84 13.81 -6.18
N ASN A 95 7.68 12.50 -6.07
CA ASN A 95 7.14 11.82 -4.89
C ASN A 95 8.16 10.89 -4.25
N HIS A 96 9.40 11.35 -4.19
CA HIS A 96 10.51 10.65 -3.53
C HIS A 96 10.38 10.57 -2.01
N GLY A 97 10.99 9.54 -1.43
CA GLY A 97 11.16 9.39 0.03
C GLY A 97 9.87 9.03 0.77
N LYS A 98 8.86 8.53 0.04
CA LYS A 98 7.59 8.08 0.60
C LYS A 98 7.72 6.69 1.16
N ILE A 99 6.87 6.35 2.14
CA ILE A 99 6.59 4.95 2.47
C ILE A 99 5.47 4.52 1.53
N VAL A 100 5.66 3.41 0.83
CA VAL A 100 4.70 2.92 -0.16
C VAL A 100 4.13 1.59 0.30
N ILE A 101 2.81 1.46 0.26
CA ILE A 101 2.11 0.22 0.59
C ILE A 101 1.24 -0.17 -0.59
N PHE A 102 1.44 -1.37 -1.11
CA PHE A 102 0.52 -2.00 -2.05
C PHE A 102 -0.41 -2.92 -1.27
N SER A 103 -1.58 -2.41 -0.91
CA SER A 103 -2.71 -3.15 -0.34
C SER A 103 -3.41 -3.94 -1.45
N SER A 104 -2.63 -4.81 -2.09
CA SER A 104 -3.00 -5.53 -3.31
C SER A 104 -2.32 -6.89 -3.33
N CYS A 105 -3.08 -7.88 -3.81
CA CYS A 105 -2.66 -9.27 -3.79
C CYS A 105 -1.43 -9.51 -4.68
N LEU A 106 -0.59 -10.46 -4.25
CA LEU A 106 0.50 -11.10 -5.02
C LEU A 106 1.62 -10.21 -5.61
N ILE A 107 1.52 -8.88 -5.58
CA ILE A 107 2.60 -7.98 -6.07
C ILE A 107 3.95 -8.34 -5.41
N GLY A 108 3.94 -8.66 -4.11
CA GLY A 108 5.15 -8.99 -3.35
C GLY A 108 5.83 -10.32 -3.72
N LYS A 109 5.24 -11.11 -4.64
CA LYS A 109 5.91 -12.28 -5.23
C LYS A 109 6.88 -11.88 -6.34
N ASN A 110 6.64 -10.77 -7.03
CA ASN A 110 7.50 -10.27 -8.09
C ASN A 110 8.52 -9.28 -7.51
N LYS A 111 9.70 -9.79 -7.15
CA LYS A 111 10.78 -8.97 -6.58
C LYS A 111 11.28 -7.88 -7.53
N GLU A 112 11.35 -8.17 -8.83
CA GLU A 112 11.83 -7.19 -9.81
C GLU A 112 10.88 -6.00 -9.89
N LEU A 113 9.57 -6.26 -9.91
CA LEU A 113 8.55 -5.23 -9.87
C LEU A 113 8.62 -4.40 -8.59
N THR A 114 8.71 -5.03 -7.42
CA THR A 114 8.75 -4.29 -6.15
C THR A 114 10.01 -3.45 -6.02
N GLU A 115 11.17 -3.95 -6.46
CA GLU A 115 12.42 -3.17 -6.49
C GLU A 115 12.32 -1.99 -7.46
N LYS A 116 11.77 -2.21 -8.66
CA LYS A 116 11.56 -1.14 -9.65
C LYS A 116 10.67 -0.03 -9.11
N LEU A 117 9.58 -0.39 -8.44
CA LEU A 117 8.67 0.55 -7.79
C LEU A 117 9.35 1.28 -6.63
N LYS A 118 10.11 0.56 -5.79
CA LYS A 118 10.86 1.15 -4.67
C LYS A 118 11.86 2.20 -5.16
N LEU A 119 12.60 1.88 -6.22
CA LEU A 119 13.57 2.78 -6.85
C LEU A 119 12.90 4.03 -7.41
N TYR A 120 11.77 3.89 -8.10
CA TYR A 120 11.05 5.06 -8.62
C TYR A 120 10.56 6.00 -7.52
N PHE A 121 10.00 5.48 -6.43
CA PHE A 121 9.60 6.30 -5.30
C PHE A 121 10.79 6.74 -4.43
N ASN A 122 12.01 6.28 -4.73
CA ASN A 122 13.17 6.35 -3.84
C ASN A 122 12.74 6.11 -2.39
N SER A 123 11.87 5.10 -2.21
CA SER A 123 11.16 4.87 -0.98
C SER A 123 12.08 4.13 -0.03
N GLN A 124 12.15 4.59 1.22
CA GLN A 124 12.87 3.85 2.24
C GLN A 124 12.26 2.45 2.40
N ILE A 125 10.94 2.37 2.32
CA ILE A 125 10.14 1.18 2.61
C ILE A 125 9.07 1.05 1.55
N LEU A 126 9.02 -0.13 0.92
CA LEU A 126 7.89 -0.57 0.12
C LEU A 126 7.31 -1.85 0.73
N ILE A 127 6.04 -1.83 1.09
CA ILE A 127 5.31 -3.00 1.61
C ILE A 127 4.38 -3.55 0.54
N SER A 128 4.35 -4.86 0.40
CA SER A 128 3.46 -5.56 -0.53
C SER A 128 3.05 -6.93 0.01
N TYR A 129 2.00 -7.52 -0.57
CA TYR A 129 1.51 -8.84 -0.15
C TYR A 129 1.93 -9.95 -1.13
N ARG A 130 2.29 -11.11 -0.57
CA ARG A 130 2.65 -12.32 -1.34
C ARG A 130 1.49 -13.28 -1.59
N HIS A 131 0.36 -13.04 -0.95
CA HIS A 131 -0.81 -13.93 -0.98
C HIS A 131 -2.04 -13.15 -1.47
N LEU A 132 -3.09 -13.89 -1.83
CA LEU A 132 -4.43 -13.31 -1.93
C LEU A 132 -4.81 -12.79 -0.56
N MET A 133 -5.39 -11.61 -0.46
CA MET A 133 -5.75 -10.98 0.80
C MET A 133 -7.12 -10.32 0.69
N TYR A 134 -7.99 -10.52 1.69
CA TYR A 134 -9.18 -9.69 1.84
C TYR A 134 -8.79 -8.31 2.38
N ASP A 135 -9.44 -7.27 1.88
CA ASP A 135 -9.11 -5.88 2.21
C ASP A 135 -9.16 -5.60 3.72
N ARG A 136 -10.13 -6.18 4.44
CA ARG A 136 -10.22 -6.05 5.90
C ARG A 136 -8.95 -6.51 6.63
N PHE A 137 -8.25 -7.52 6.11
CA PHE A 137 -7.01 -8.01 6.70
C PHE A 137 -5.82 -7.16 6.27
N CYS A 138 -5.85 -6.60 5.06
CA CYS A 138 -4.89 -5.58 4.65
C CYS A 138 -4.96 -4.36 5.58
N PHE A 139 -6.16 -3.81 5.76
CA PHE A 139 -6.41 -2.64 6.62
C PHE A 139 -5.97 -2.88 8.06
N LEU A 140 -6.26 -4.06 8.62
CA LEU A 140 -5.82 -4.43 9.96
C LEU A 140 -4.29 -4.51 10.05
N ASN A 141 -3.63 -5.25 9.15
CA ASN A 141 -2.17 -5.39 9.15
C ASN A 141 -1.46 -4.03 8.99
N GLU A 142 -1.92 -3.23 8.03
CA GLU A 142 -1.32 -1.93 7.69
C GLU A 142 -1.49 -0.92 8.81
N SER A 143 -2.67 -0.91 9.46
CA SER A 143 -2.90 0.00 10.58
C SER A 143 -2.00 -0.31 11.78
N ILE A 144 -1.76 -1.58 12.08
CA ILE A 144 -0.81 -2.01 13.13
C ILE A 144 0.61 -1.62 12.73
N LEU A 145 1.02 -1.91 11.49
CA LEU A 145 2.35 -1.57 10.98
C LEU A 145 2.62 -0.07 11.08
N LEU A 146 1.72 0.76 10.55
CA LEU A 146 1.88 2.22 10.56
C LEU A 146 1.87 2.80 11.98
N THR A 147 1.07 2.23 12.89
CA THR A 147 1.09 2.63 14.30
C THR A 147 2.43 2.29 14.96
N SER A 148 2.98 1.11 14.67
CA SER A 148 4.32 0.71 15.13
C SER A 148 5.40 1.67 14.60
N MET A 149 5.37 1.98 13.30
CA MET A 149 6.29 2.93 12.68
C MET A 149 6.20 4.32 13.33
N ASP A 150 4.99 4.86 13.52
CA ASP A 150 4.81 6.17 14.16
C ASP A 150 5.35 6.20 15.58
N HIS A 151 5.15 5.12 16.35
CA HIS A 151 5.72 4.96 17.69
C HIS A 151 7.24 4.97 17.68
N PHE A 152 7.87 4.23 16.75
CA PHE A 152 9.33 4.26 16.57
C PHE A 152 9.83 5.67 16.24
N PHE A 153 9.17 6.36 15.31
CA PHE A 153 9.56 7.72 14.92
C PHE A 153 9.37 8.72 16.07
N LYS A 154 8.32 8.58 16.90
CA LYS A 154 8.10 9.40 18.09
C LYS A 154 9.17 9.20 19.16
N LYS A 155 9.80 8.03 19.21
CA LYS A 155 10.95 7.72 20.08
C LYS A 155 12.29 8.25 19.54
N GLY A 156 12.28 8.97 18.42
CA GLY A 156 13.48 9.60 17.85
C GLY A 156 14.27 8.69 16.89
N LYS A 157 13.76 7.51 16.53
CA LYS A 157 14.34 6.77 15.39
C LYS A 157 14.08 7.56 14.11
N SER A 158 15.12 7.74 13.30
CA SER A 158 15.04 8.42 12.00
C SER A 158 14.45 7.56 10.89
N SER A 159 14.36 6.24 11.09
CA SER A 159 14.18 5.27 10.03
C SER A 159 13.62 3.95 10.61
N PHE A 160 12.79 3.25 9.83
CA PHE A 160 12.28 1.91 10.16
C PHE A 160 13.04 0.87 9.30
N THR A 161 13.66 -0.11 9.96
CA THR A 161 14.64 -1.01 9.34
C THR A 161 14.07 -2.40 9.07
N GLU A 162 14.86 -3.26 8.42
CA GLU A 162 14.52 -4.68 8.21
C GLU A 162 14.31 -5.41 9.53
N THR A 163 15.20 -5.21 10.52
CA THR A 163 15.02 -5.77 11.86
C THR A 163 13.75 -5.27 12.54
N ASP A 164 13.38 -3.99 12.36
CA ASP A 164 12.11 -3.48 12.90
C ASP A 164 10.90 -4.15 12.23
N PHE A 165 11.00 -4.44 10.93
CA PHE A 165 9.97 -5.18 10.19
C PHE A 165 9.88 -6.66 10.59
N GLU A 166 11.01 -7.33 10.79
CA GLU A 166 11.06 -8.73 11.27
C GLU A 166 10.44 -8.85 12.67
N ASN A 167 10.76 -7.91 13.57
CA ASN A 167 10.13 -7.84 14.89
C ASN A 167 8.62 -7.62 14.79
N PHE A 168 8.19 -6.70 13.92
CA PHE A 168 6.77 -6.52 13.63
C PHE A 168 6.12 -7.83 13.17
N GLN A 169 6.72 -8.54 12.20
CA GLN A 169 6.18 -9.80 11.69
C GLN A 169 6.09 -10.89 12.77
N PHE A 170 7.05 -10.92 13.70
CA PHE A 170 7.03 -11.81 14.85
C PHE A 170 5.90 -11.47 15.82
N GLU A 171 5.74 -10.19 16.17
CA GLU A 171 4.67 -9.72 17.05
C GLU A 171 3.27 -9.91 16.42
N THR A 172 3.17 -9.86 15.09
CA THR A 172 1.93 -10.07 14.34
C THR A 172 1.85 -11.45 13.71
N GLU A 173 2.59 -12.44 14.20
CA GLU A 173 2.61 -13.79 13.61
C GLU A 173 1.21 -14.41 13.55
N PHE A 174 0.35 -14.10 14.54
CA PHE A 174 -1.05 -14.55 14.58
C PHE A 174 -1.86 -14.13 13.34
N MET A 175 -1.46 -13.06 12.64
CA MET A 175 -2.12 -12.55 11.43
C MET A 175 -1.97 -13.50 10.23
N LYS A 176 -0.96 -14.39 10.21
CA LYS A 176 -0.69 -15.27 9.06
C LYS A 176 -1.86 -16.18 8.68
N ASN A 177 -2.63 -16.60 9.69
CA ASN A 177 -3.77 -17.51 9.51
C ASN A 177 -5.12 -16.80 9.40
N MET A 178 -5.15 -15.47 9.50
CA MET A 178 -6.43 -14.72 9.50
C MET A 178 -7.06 -14.68 8.12
N ASN A 179 -6.24 -14.69 7.07
CA ASN A 179 -6.73 -14.57 5.70
C ASN A 179 -7.15 -15.93 5.11
N GLU A 180 -6.29 -16.95 5.19
CA GLU A 180 -6.59 -18.33 4.78
C GLU A 180 -5.89 -19.32 5.72
N LYS A 181 -6.54 -20.46 6.02
CA LYS A 181 -6.07 -21.46 7.00
C LYS A 181 -4.70 -22.09 6.67
N TYR A 182 -4.19 -21.94 5.45
CA TYR A 182 -2.99 -22.63 4.96
C TYR A 182 -1.77 -21.72 4.77
N VAL A 183 -1.88 -20.42 5.06
CA VAL A 183 -0.78 -19.47 4.89
C VAL A 183 0.19 -19.60 6.07
N LYS A 184 1.35 -20.21 5.82
CA LYS A 184 2.36 -20.53 6.85
C LYS A 184 3.32 -19.37 7.15
N LEU A 185 3.39 -18.37 6.28
CA LEU A 185 4.32 -17.23 6.37
C LEU A 185 3.53 -15.94 6.57
N HIS A 186 4.18 -14.93 7.16
CA HIS A 186 3.58 -13.61 7.28
C HIS A 186 3.29 -13.04 5.87
N PRO A 187 2.08 -12.50 5.61
CA PRO A 187 1.64 -12.20 4.24
C PRO A 187 2.28 -10.93 3.65
N MET A 188 2.65 -9.98 4.50
CA MET A 188 3.37 -8.77 4.11
C MET A 188 4.86 -9.00 3.99
N VAL A 189 5.47 -8.37 2.99
CA VAL A 189 6.91 -8.30 2.82
C VAL A 189 7.35 -6.88 2.58
N MET A 190 8.55 -6.57 3.07
CA MET A 190 9.22 -5.30 2.84
C MET A 190 10.27 -5.49 1.75
N THR A 191 10.27 -4.58 0.79
CA THR A 191 11.33 -4.43 -0.21
C THR A 191 12.15 -3.21 0.14
#